data_AF-A0A420ZC64-F1
#
_entry.id   AF-A0A420ZC64-F1
#
_cell.length_a   1.000
_cell.length_b   1.000
_cell.length_c   1.000
_cell.angle_alpha   90.00
_cell.angle_beta   90.00
_cell.angle_gamma   90.00
#
_symmetry.space_group_name_H-M   'P 1'
#
loop_
_entity.id
_entity.type
_entity.pdbx_description
1 polymer ?
#
loop_
_entity_poly.entity_id
_entity_poly.type
_entity_poly.pdbx_seq_one_letter_code
_entity_poly.pdbx_strand_id
1 'polypeptide(L)'
;MPNIKVPEELYEKIKKMAEEQGKAMWEVIQVALDKMEVGNIQINLPKPKFIRLQYPAWCVLGNHKVDPQKYKEKTGRDLYALWFPGLNGVVCIDCLIRHVFTEDTQAKTLAKLEVEIRKLRAIKRQLNKEIEELSIKYSFAELLSKLSKVVDAIDEEITRLDYLLGGYVSGEKREEVSEIKKQLGEISEQLKRLEMPESWLKKGLEKMGIIKIKRRAR
;
A
#
# COMPACT_ATOMS: atom_id res chain seq x y z
N MET A 1 34.81 -1.40 -18.25
CA MET A 1 34.89 0.05 -18.52
C MET A 1 36.35 0.41 -18.74
N PRO A 2 36.74 1.03 -19.87
CA PRO A 2 38.11 1.49 -20.04
C PRO A 2 38.42 2.50 -18.94
N ASN A 3 39.51 2.28 -18.21
CA ASN A 3 39.97 3.14 -17.12
C ASN A 3 40.53 4.41 -17.77
N ILE A 4 39.67 5.44 -17.92
CA ILE A 4 40.05 6.74 -18.47
C ILE A 4 41.09 7.33 -17.53
N LYS A 5 42.37 7.23 -17.90
CA LYS A 5 43.46 7.87 -17.16
C LYS A 5 43.37 9.37 -17.41
N VAL A 6 43.20 10.13 -16.33
CA VAL A 6 43.25 11.59 -16.38
C VAL A 6 44.68 12.00 -16.78
N PRO A 7 44.87 12.90 -17.76
CA PRO A 7 46.19 13.40 -18.13
C PRO A 7 46.91 14.00 -16.91
N GLU A 8 48.21 13.68 -16.75
CA GLU A 8 49.00 14.07 -15.57
C GLU A 8 49.04 15.58 -15.36
N GLU A 9 49.10 16.36 -16.44
CA GLU A 9 49.06 17.84 -16.40
C GLU A 9 47.79 18.40 -15.73
N LEU A 10 46.67 17.70 -15.90
CA LEU A 10 45.37 18.12 -15.38
C LEU A 10 45.26 17.77 -13.90
N TYR A 11 45.84 16.63 -13.50
CA TYR A 11 45.96 16.23 -12.10
C TYR A 11 46.83 17.21 -11.30
N GLU A 12 48.00 17.61 -11.83
CA GLU A 12 48.88 18.57 -11.17
C GLU A 12 48.23 19.95 -11.00
N LYS A 13 47.48 20.42 -11.99
CA LYS A 13 46.73 21.69 -11.91
C LYS A 13 45.64 21.64 -10.83
N ILE A 14 44.88 20.54 -10.74
CA ILE A 14 43.87 20.37 -9.69
C ILE A 14 44.51 20.33 -8.31
N LYS A 15 45.66 19.65 -8.17
CA LYS A 15 46.38 19.56 -6.91
C LYS A 15 46.87 20.93 -6.43
N LYS A 16 47.46 21.75 -7.32
CA LYS A 16 47.87 23.13 -6.99
C LYS A 16 46.69 24.00 -6.55
N MET A 17 45.56 23.94 -7.27
CA MET A 17 44.35 24.68 -6.91
C MET A 17 43.74 24.22 -5.57
N ALA A 18 43.82 22.93 -5.26
CA ALA A 18 43.36 22.37 -4.00
C ALA A 18 44.21 22.84 -2.81
N GLU A 19 45.54 22.87 -2.98
CA GLU A 19 46.50 23.37 -1.99
C GLU A 19 46.33 24.88 -1.76
N GLU A 20 46.14 25.68 -2.82
CA GLU A 20 45.92 27.13 -2.71
C GLU A 20 44.60 27.50 -2.02
N GLN A 21 43.54 26.70 -2.22
CA GLN A 21 42.21 26.97 -1.66
C GLN A 21 41.93 26.24 -0.34
N GLY A 22 42.84 25.37 0.12
CA GLY A 22 42.66 24.55 1.32
C GLY A 22 41.48 23.59 1.25
N LYS A 23 41.13 23.11 0.05
CA LYS A 23 39.96 22.26 -0.22
C LYS A 23 40.37 20.88 -0.71
N ALA A 24 39.48 19.91 -0.55
CA ALA A 24 39.71 18.58 -1.10
C ALA A 24 39.63 18.60 -2.63
N MET A 25 40.46 17.80 -3.31
CA MET A 25 40.54 17.77 -4.79
C MET A 25 39.18 17.53 -5.47
N TRP A 26 38.29 16.75 -4.86
CA TRP A 26 36.95 16.48 -5.40
C TRP A 26 36.03 17.72 -5.38
N GLU A 27 36.17 18.61 -4.38
CA GLU A 27 35.39 19.85 -4.28
C GLU A 27 35.81 20.83 -5.38
N VAL A 28 37.11 20.89 -5.67
CA VAL A 28 37.66 21.72 -6.75
C VAL A 28 37.14 21.24 -8.11
N ILE A 29 37.08 19.92 -8.31
CA ILE A 29 36.54 19.32 -9.53
C ILE A 29 35.04 19.63 -9.66
N GLN A 30 34.25 19.48 -8.59
CA GLN A 30 32.83 19.83 -8.62
C GLN A 30 32.60 21.31 -8.93
N VAL A 31 33.34 22.22 -8.28
CA VAL A 31 33.22 23.66 -8.54
C VAL A 31 33.60 24.00 -9.99
N ALA A 32 34.59 23.31 -10.56
CA ALA A 32 34.98 23.51 -11.96
C ALA A 32 33.91 22.99 -12.94
N LEU A 33 33.29 21.84 -12.65
CA LEU A 33 32.18 21.29 -13.44
C LEU A 33 30.94 22.19 -13.34
N ASP A 34 30.58 22.64 -12.13
CA ASP A 34 29.45 23.54 -11.90
C ASP A 34 29.64 24.88 -12.65
N LYS A 35 30.88 25.39 -12.72
CA LYS A 35 31.19 26.59 -13.50
C LYS A 35 31.09 26.36 -15.01
N MET A 36 31.42 25.16 -15.48
CA MET A 36 31.30 24.79 -16.90
C MET A 36 29.83 24.67 -17.33
N GLU A 37 28.97 24.10 -16.48
CA GLU A 37 27.54 23.93 -16.79
C GLU A 37 26.76 25.26 -16.77
N VAL A 38 27.14 26.20 -15.91
CA VAL A 38 26.37 27.43 -15.67
C VAL A 38 26.89 28.64 -16.49
N GLY A 39 28.11 28.57 -17.02
CA GLY A 39 28.78 29.69 -17.68
C GLY A 39 29.27 30.77 -16.71
N ASN A 40 30.04 31.75 -17.20
CA ASN A 40 30.79 32.75 -16.41
C ASN A 40 29.96 33.78 -15.62
N ILE A 41 28.63 33.64 -15.55
CA ILE A 41 27.75 34.56 -14.83
C ILE A 41 27.12 33.82 -13.65
N GLN A 42 27.87 33.66 -12.56
CA GLN A 42 27.31 33.26 -11.28
C GLN A 42 26.75 34.50 -10.58
N ILE A 43 25.53 34.92 -10.93
CA ILE A 43 24.73 35.72 -9.99
C ILE A 43 24.35 34.74 -8.88
N ASN A 44 25.03 34.83 -7.75
CA ASN A 44 24.75 34.00 -6.59
C ASN A 44 23.43 34.47 -5.96
N LEU A 45 22.30 34.06 -6.55
CA LEU A 45 20.98 34.40 -6.05
C LEU A 45 20.83 33.78 -4.65
N PRO A 46 20.50 34.58 -3.63
CA PRO A 46 20.29 34.06 -2.28
C PRO A 46 19.20 32.99 -2.32
N LYS A 47 19.51 31.79 -1.80
CA LYS A 47 18.57 30.67 -1.80
C LYS A 47 17.31 31.07 -1.01
N PRO A 48 16.12 31.02 -1.64
CA PRO A 48 14.89 31.32 -0.93
C PRO A 48 14.62 30.28 0.17
N LYS A 49 14.03 30.74 1.27
CA LYS A 49 13.64 29.89 2.40
C LYS A 49 12.14 30.00 2.64
N PHE A 50 11.48 28.88 2.83
CA PHE A 50 10.12 28.88 3.35
C PHE A 50 10.16 29.11 4.86
N ILE A 51 9.52 30.20 5.30
CA ILE A 51 9.41 30.57 6.71
C ILE A 51 7.95 30.63 7.12
N ARG A 52 7.69 30.29 8.38
CA ARG A 52 6.39 30.54 9.02
C ARG A 52 6.35 32.00 9.46
N LEU A 53 5.36 32.75 9.00
CA LEU A 53 5.21 34.14 9.40
C LEU A 53 4.60 34.24 10.80
N GLN A 54 5.31 34.89 11.71
CA GLN A 54 4.82 35.20 13.06
C GLN A 54 4.25 36.62 13.16
N TYR A 55 4.72 37.52 12.29
CA TYR A 55 4.34 38.93 12.29
C TYR A 55 3.79 39.34 10.91
N PRO A 56 2.97 40.40 10.83
CA PRO A 56 2.48 40.93 9.57
C PRO A 56 3.63 41.36 8.65
N ALA A 57 3.60 40.91 7.41
CA ALA A 57 4.64 41.18 6.42
C ALA A 57 4.04 41.61 5.08
N TRP A 58 4.83 42.28 4.24
CA TRP A 58 4.39 42.71 2.91
C TRP A 58 4.68 41.64 1.86
N CYS A 59 3.66 41.26 1.09
CA CYS A 59 3.80 40.34 -0.04
C CYS A 59 4.31 41.08 -1.27
N VAL A 60 5.49 40.70 -1.79
CA VAL A 60 6.10 41.35 -2.96
C VAL A 60 5.34 41.04 -4.25
N LEU A 61 4.87 39.79 -4.44
CA LEU A 61 4.12 39.42 -5.65
C LEU A 61 2.69 39.98 -5.64
N GLY A 62 2.02 39.95 -4.49
CA GLY A 62 0.62 40.35 -4.37
C GLY A 62 0.41 41.82 -4.03
N ASN A 63 1.49 42.57 -3.80
CA ASN A 63 1.51 43.96 -3.35
C ASN A 63 0.48 44.29 -2.24
N HIS A 64 0.40 43.45 -1.21
CA HIS A 64 -0.52 43.64 -0.09
C HIS A 64 0.10 43.18 1.23
N LYS A 65 -0.41 43.71 2.35
CA LYS A 65 -0.02 43.30 3.69
C LYS A 65 -0.71 41.98 4.07
N VAL A 66 0.07 41.01 4.51
CA VAL A 66 -0.42 39.70 4.93
C VAL A 66 -0.29 39.60 6.43
N ASP A 67 -1.39 39.26 7.10
CA ASP A 67 -1.47 39.15 8.55
C ASP A 67 -1.66 37.68 8.96
N PRO A 68 -0.69 37.06 9.66
CA PRO A 68 -0.76 35.65 10.04
C PRO A 68 -1.94 35.31 10.95
N GLN A 69 -2.35 36.23 11.83
CA GLN A 69 -3.44 35.98 12.78
C GLN A 69 -4.78 35.90 12.05
N LYS A 70 -5.07 36.88 11.19
CA LYS A 70 -6.28 36.90 10.35
C LYS A 70 -6.35 35.71 9.41
N TYR A 71 -5.19 35.30 8.86
CA TYR A 71 -5.13 34.12 7.99
C TYR A 71 -5.47 32.83 8.73
N LYS A 72 -4.96 32.68 9.97
CA LYS A 72 -5.23 31.53 10.82
C LYS A 72 -6.68 31.45 11.27
N GLU A 73 -7.31 32.58 11.58
CA GLU A 73 -8.74 32.64 11.88
C GLU A 73 -9.60 32.21 10.68
N LYS A 74 -9.22 32.61 9.46
CA LYS A 74 -9.98 32.31 8.25
C LYS A 74 -9.81 30.86 7.76
N THR A 75 -8.61 30.29 7.86
CA THR A 75 -8.25 29.01 7.23
C THR A 75 -7.93 27.89 8.23
N GLY A 76 -7.79 28.20 9.52
CA GLY A 76 -7.37 27.26 10.56
C GLY A 76 -5.89 26.85 10.47
N ARG A 77 -5.09 27.47 9.61
CA ARG A 77 -3.69 27.09 9.34
C ARG A 77 -2.72 28.24 9.54
N ASP A 78 -1.48 27.92 9.88
CA ASP A 78 -0.42 28.91 9.97
C ASP A 78 0.04 29.36 8.57
N LEU A 79 0.26 30.66 8.41
CA LEU A 79 0.70 31.24 7.15
C LEU A 79 2.20 31.00 6.95
N TYR A 80 2.53 30.31 5.86
CA TYR A 80 3.90 30.19 5.38
C TYR A 80 4.13 31.14 4.21
N ALA A 81 5.35 31.65 4.09
CA ALA A 81 5.77 32.52 3.01
C ALA A 81 7.19 32.20 2.56
N LEU A 82 7.46 32.47 1.30
CA LEU A 82 8.79 32.38 0.71
C LEU A 82 9.54 33.67 1.01
N TRP A 83 10.66 33.58 1.70
CA TRP A 83 11.54 34.70 2.03
C TRP A 83 12.84 34.59 1.25
N PHE A 84 13.25 35.69 0.62
CA PHE A 84 14.51 35.82 -0.08
C PHE A 84 15.47 36.65 0.77
N PRO A 85 16.57 36.06 1.30
CA PRO A 85 17.57 36.81 2.03
C PRO A 85 18.11 37.97 1.18
N GLY A 86 17.99 39.22 1.65
CA GLY A 86 18.44 40.41 0.92
C GLY A 86 17.38 41.15 0.10
N LEU A 87 16.16 40.60 -0.03
CA LEU A 87 15.01 41.34 -0.54
C LEU A 87 14.10 41.76 0.62
N ASN A 88 13.68 43.02 0.64
CA ASN A 88 12.76 43.56 1.63
C ASN A 88 11.33 43.12 1.32
N GLY A 89 11.00 41.88 1.66
CA GLY A 89 9.64 41.37 1.59
C GLY A 89 9.57 39.85 1.60
N VAL A 90 8.34 39.35 1.67
CA VAL A 90 8.04 37.92 1.59
C VAL A 90 7.09 37.68 0.43
N VAL A 91 6.96 36.45 -0.02
CA VAL A 91 5.93 36.06 -0.99
C VAL A 91 5.00 35.09 -0.30
N CYS A 92 3.74 35.48 -0.10
CA CYS A 92 2.76 34.57 0.50
C CYS A 92 2.49 33.39 -0.44
N ILE A 93 2.21 32.23 0.15
CA ILE A 93 1.92 31.01 -0.61
C ILE A 93 0.77 31.21 -1.59
N ASP A 94 -0.27 31.94 -1.23
CA ASP A 94 -1.42 32.15 -2.11
C ASP A 94 -1.05 32.87 -3.42
N CYS A 95 -0.21 33.93 -3.33
CA CYS A 95 0.29 34.63 -4.51
C CYS A 95 1.30 33.79 -5.29
N LEU A 96 2.14 33.02 -4.59
CA LEU A 96 3.06 32.08 -5.22
C LEU A 96 2.29 31.05 -6.06
N ILE A 97 1.23 30.45 -5.50
CA ILE A 97 0.40 29.46 -6.18
C ILE A 97 -0.28 30.08 -7.39
N ARG A 98 -0.86 31.29 -7.27
CA ARG A 98 -1.49 31.98 -8.40
C ARG A 98 -0.52 32.29 -9.54
N HIS A 99 0.73 32.62 -9.23
CA HIS A 99 1.73 32.95 -10.25
C HIS A 99 2.40 31.72 -10.88
N VAL A 100 2.59 30.64 -10.13
CA VAL A 100 3.27 29.42 -10.59
C VAL A 100 2.29 28.45 -11.26
N PHE A 101 1.04 28.41 -10.80
CA PHE A 101 0.00 27.56 -11.37
C PHE A 101 -1.05 28.42 -12.07
N THR A 102 -0.91 28.60 -13.39
CA THR A 102 -1.97 29.20 -14.22
C THR A 102 -3.21 28.30 -14.25
N GLU A 103 -4.40 28.88 -14.37
CA GLU A 103 -5.69 28.16 -14.33
C GLU A 103 -5.75 26.97 -15.31
N ASP A 104 -5.12 27.07 -16.47
CA ASP A 104 -5.03 25.98 -17.45
C ASP A 104 -4.22 24.78 -16.95
N THR A 105 -3.14 25.01 -16.21
CA THR A 105 -2.33 23.93 -15.63
C THR A 105 -3.06 23.26 -14.47
N GLN A 106 -3.84 24.02 -13.71
CA GLN A 106 -4.72 23.48 -12.66
C GLN A 106 -5.83 22.63 -13.28
N ALA A 107 -6.50 23.11 -14.34
CA ALA A 107 -7.54 22.37 -15.03
C ALA A 107 -7.02 21.04 -15.61
N LYS A 108 -5.84 21.05 -16.24
CA LYS A 108 -5.19 19.82 -16.76
C LYS A 108 -4.82 18.84 -15.65
N THR A 109 -4.32 19.34 -14.53
CA THR A 109 -3.92 18.49 -13.38
C THR A 109 -5.14 17.91 -12.68
N LEU A 110 -6.19 18.72 -12.47
CA LEU A 110 -7.47 18.28 -11.93
C LEU A 110 -8.14 17.23 -12.83
N ALA A 111 -8.14 17.41 -14.14
CA ALA A 111 -8.67 16.43 -15.08
C ALA A 111 -7.90 15.09 -15.02
N LYS A 112 -6.57 15.12 -14.91
CA LYS A 112 -5.75 13.91 -14.72
C LYS A 112 -6.11 13.19 -13.41
N LEU A 113 -6.19 13.94 -12.31
CA LEU A 113 -6.56 13.40 -11.00
C LEU A 113 -7.98 12.83 -11.00
N GLU A 114 -8.92 13.46 -11.71
CA GLU A 114 -10.29 12.94 -11.83
C GLU A 114 -10.33 11.60 -12.57
N VAL A 115 -9.55 11.45 -13.64
CA VAL A 115 -9.41 10.18 -14.37
C VAL A 115 -8.80 9.10 -13.47
N GLU A 116 -7.77 9.42 -12.69
CA GLU A 116 -7.16 8.50 -11.74
C GLU A 116 -8.15 8.08 -10.64
N ILE A 117 -8.92 9.02 -10.09
CA ILE A 117 -9.98 8.72 -9.11
C ILE A 117 -11.02 7.77 -9.71
N ARG A 118 -11.42 7.95 -10.98
CA ARG A 118 -12.35 7.02 -11.66
C ARG A 118 -11.75 5.62 -11.80
N LYS A 119 -10.47 5.50 -12.14
CA LYS A 119 -9.76 4.21 -12.19
C LYS A 119 -9.72 3.53 -10.83
N LEU A 120 -9.34 4.27 -9.78
CA LEU A 120 -9.29 3.75 -8.40
C LEU A 120 -10.68 3.30 -7.91
N ARG A 121 -11.74 4.02 -8.26
CA ARG A 121 -13.12 3.60 -7.95
C ARG A 121 -13.51 2.30 -8.67
N ALA A 122 -13.10 2.12 -9.91
CA ALA A 122 -13.34 0.88 -10.66
C ALA A 122 -12.61 -0.30 -10.01
N ILE A 123 -11.33 -0.13 -9.65
CA ILE A 123 -10.53 -1.14 -8.96
C ILE A 123 -11.18 -1.50 -7.61
N LYS A 124 -11.60 -0.49 -6.82
CA LYS A 124 -12.30 -0.73 -5.55
C LYS A 124 -13.56 -1.59 -5.73
N ARG A 125 -14.34 -1.34 -6.77
CA ARG A 125 -15.55 -2.15 -7.07
C ARG A 125 -15.21 -3.58 -7.44
N GLN A 126 -14.13 -3.80 -8.20
CA GLN A 126 -13.66 -5.16 -8.52
C GLN A 126 -13.17 -5.88 -7.27
N LEU A 127 -12.31 -5.24 -6.47
CA LEU A 127 -11.81 -5.81 -5.23
C LEU A 127 -12.92 -6.14 -4.23
N ASN A 128 -13.94 -5.29 -4.10
CA ASN A 128 -15.08 -5.59 -3.22
C ASN A 128 -15.83 -6.86 -3.67
N LYS A 129 -16.02 -7.06 -4.98
CA LYS A 129 -16.63 -8.28 -5.50
C LYS A 129 -15.76 -9.51 -5.20
N GLU A 130 -14.45 -9.39 -5.40
CA GLU A 130 -13.51 -10.47 -5.09
C GLU A 130 -13.52 -10.82 -3.59
N ILE A 131 -13.59 -9.80 -2.72
CA ILE A 131 -13.70 -9.99 -1.26
C ILE A 131 -15.01 -10.69 -0.89
N GLU A 132 -16.14 -10.28 -1.46
CA GLU A 132 -17.44 -10.93 -1.21
C GLU A 132 -17.40 -12.41 -1.63
N GLU A 133 -16.85 -12.70 -2.81
CA GLU A 133 -16.67 -14.08 -3.28
C GLU A 133 -15.76 -14.89 -2.35
N LEU A 134 -14.63 -14.33 -1.92
CA LEU A 134 -13.70 -14.98 -1.00
C LEU A 134 -14.32 -15.20 0.38
N SER A 135 -15.12 -14.26 0.87
CA SER A 135 -15.85 -14.39 2.13
C SER A 135 -16.86 -15.53 2.08
N ILE A 136 -17.58 -15.68 0.97
CA ILE A 136 -18.52 -16.79 0.75
C ILE A 136 -17.74 -18.12 0.65
N LYS A 137 -16.60 -18.14 -0.05
CA LYS A 137 -15.74 -19.33 -0.16
C LYS A 137 -15.24 -19.78 1.22
N TYR A 138 -14.80 -18.83 2.05
CA TYR A 138 -14.31 -19.12 3.39
C TYR A 138 -15.44 -19.64 4.31
N SER A 139 -16.59 -18.98 4.34
CA SER A 139 -17.71 -19.41 5.19
C SER A 139 -18.21 -20.80 4.82
N PHE A 140 -18.25 -21.12 3.52
CA PHE A 140 -18.60 -22.45 3.06
C PHE A 140 -17.56 -23.51 3.47
N ALA A 141 -16.27 -23.23 3.32
CA ALA A 141 -15.20 -24.12 3.76
C ALA A 141 -15.20 -24.35 5.29
N GLU A 142 -15.49 -23.29 6.07
CA GLU A 142 -15.59 -23.38 7.52
C GLU A 142 -16.78 -24.26 7.95
N LEU A 143 -17.94 -24.11 7.30
CA LEU A 143 -19.11 -24.94 7.55
C LEU A 143 -18.82 -26.42 7.26
N LEU A 144 -18.12 -26.73 6.16
CA LEU A 144 -17.70 -28.09 5.84
C LEU A 144 -16.75 -28.67 6.89
N SER A 145 -15.76 -27.89 7.34
CA SER A 145 -14.85 -28.34 8.40
C SER A 145 -15.58 -28.62 9.71
N LYS A 146 -16.58 -27.80 10.06
CA LYS A 146 -17.43 -28.03 11.24
C LYS A 146 -18.28 -29.29 11.09
N LEU A 147 -18.86 -29.53 9.92
CA LEU A 147 -19.62 -30.75 9.63
C LEU A 147 -18.75 -32.00 9.77
N SER A 148 -17.54 -31.99 9.21
CA SER A 148 -16.58 -33.09 9.32
C SER A 148 -16.25 -33.44 10.77
N LYS A 149 -15.98 -32.45 11.62
CA LYS A 149 -15.76 -32.67 13.06
C LYS A 149 -16.96 -33.29 13.78
N VAL A 150 -18.18 -32.92 13.38
CA VAL A 150 -19.41 -33.50 13.94
C VAL A 150 -19.55 -34.95 13.52
N VAL A 151 -19.25 -35.27 12.26
CA VAL A 151 -19.24 -36.64 11.74
C VAL A 151 -18.23 -37.50 12.53
N ASP A 152 -17.00 -37.01 12.69
CA ASP A 152 -15.95 -37.72 13.43
C ASP A 152 -16.37 -37.98 14.89
N ALA A 153 -16.96 -36.99 15.56
CA ALA A 153 -17.44 -37.15 16.94
C ALA A 153 -18.58 -38.17 17.05
N ILE A 154 -19.49 -38.21 16.06
CA ILE A 154 -20.56 -39.22 16.03
C ILE A 154 -19.97 -40.62 15.83
N ASP A 155 -18.99 -40.77 14.95
CA ASP A 155 -18.32 -42.06 14.72
C ASP A 155 -17.56 -42.54 15.97
N GLU A 156 -16.88 -41.64 16.69
CA GLU A 156 -16.24 -41.96 17.97
C GLU A 156 -17.24 -42.44 19.02
N GLU A 157 -18.40 -41.77 19.14
CA GLU A 157 -19.45 -42.19 20.08
C GLU A 157 -20.12 -43.51 19.67
N ILE A 158 -20.31 -43.77 18.37
CA ILE A 158 -20.76 -45.08 17.88
C ILE A 158 -19.75 -46.17 18.29
N THR A 159 -18.45 -45.89 18.16
CA THR A 159 -17.39 -46.84 18.52
C THR A 159 -17.34 -47.09 20.03
N ARG A 160 -17.57 -46.04 20.85
CA ARG A 160 -17.69 -46.17 22.31
C ARG A 160 -18.91 -47.00 22.71
N LEU A 161 -20.04 -46.79 22.04
CA LEU A 161 -21.24 -47.60 22.25
C LEU A 161 -20.97 -49.08 21.93
N ASP A 162 -20.22 -49.38 20.88
CA ASP A 162 -19.82 -50.75 20.55
C ASP A 162 -18.98 -51.42 21.63
N TYR A 163 -18.04 -50.68 22.23
CA TYR A 163 -17.24 -51.16 23.35
C TYR A 163 -18.10 -51.42 24.60
N LEU A 164 -19.04 -50.53 24.93
CA LEU A 164 -19.93 -50.66 26.09
C LEU A 164 -20.94 -51.80 25.92
N LEU A 165 -21.48 -51.99 24.71
CA LEU A 165 -22.38 -53.10 24.36
C LEU A 165 -21.68 -54.46 24.44
N GLY A 166 -20.38 -54.51 24.15
CA GLY A 166 -19.56 -55.73 24.26
C GLY A 166 -19.30 -56.19 25.70
N GLY A 167 -19.49 -55.31 26.69
CA GLY A 167 -19.12 -55.58 28.09
C GLY A 167 -20.26 -55.73 29.11
N TYR A 168 -21.40 -55.04 28.96
CA TYR A 168 -22.28 -54.79 30.13
C TYR A 168 -23.81 -54.86 29.93
N VAL A 169 -24.36 -55.16 28.75
CA VAL A 169 -25.82 -55.00 28.51
C VAL A 169 -26.53 -56.32 28.22
N SER A 170 -27.46 -56.73 29.09
CA SER A 170 -28.35 -57.89 28.94
C SER A 170 -29.79 -57.48 28.58
N GLY A 171 -30.43 -58.19 27.64
CA GLY A 171 -31.87 -58.08 27.34
C GLY A 171 -32.31 -56.82 26.59
N GLU A 172 -33.51 -56.32 26.90
CA GLU A 172 -34.25 -55.22 26.22
C GLU A 172 -33.43 -53.93 26.04
N LYS A 173 -32.57 -53.57 27.02
CA LYS A 173 -31.68 -52.39 26.91
C LYS A 173 -30.64 -52.53 25.80
N ARG A 174 -30.29 -53.76 25.40
CA ARG A 174 -29.36 -54.01 24.30
C ARG A 174 -30.03 -53.71 22.96
N GLU A 175 -31.32 -54.00 22.83
CA GLU A 175 -32.12 -53.71 21.64
C GLU A 175 -32.33 -52.21 21.48
N GLU A 176 -32.75 -51.49 22.54
CA GLU A 176 -32.90 -50.03 22.53
C GLU A 176 -31.59 -49.31 22.15
N VAL A 177 -30.46 -49.72 22.72
CA VAL A 177 -29.14 -49.15 22.39
C VAL A 177 -28.70 -49.51 20.97
N SER A 178 -29.07 -50.70 20.46
CA SER A 178 -28.80 -51.08 19.07
C SER A 178 -29.62 -50.25 18.07
N GLU A 179 -30.83 -49.86 18.44
CA GLU A 179 -31.72 -49.06 17.61
C GLU A 179 -31.27 -47.59 17.57
N ILE A 180 -30.85 -47.04 18.71
CA ILE A 180 -30.19 -45.74 18.79
C ILE A 180 -28.88 -45.75 17.99
N LYS A 181 -28.09 -46.82 18.04
CA LYS A 181 -26.88 -46.98 17.21
C LYS A 181 -27.21 -46.94 15.72
N LYS A 182 -28.25 -47.64 15.30
CA LYS A 182 -28.68 -47.68 13.91
C LYS A 182 -29.12 -46.30 13.43
N GLN A 183 -29.89 -45.58 14.24
CA GLN A 183 -30.30 -44.20 13.96
C GLN A 183 -29.10 -43.24 13.89
N LEU A 184 -28.13 -43.35 14.81
CA LEU A 184 -26.90 -42.55 14.79
C LEU A 184 -26.01 -42.88 13.58
N GLY A 185 -25.94 -44.15 13.18
CA GLY A 185 -25.24 -44.58 11.97
C GLY A 185 -25.89 -44.05 10.70
N GLU A 186 -27.22 -44.09 10.61
CA GLU A 186 -27.99 -43.52 9.50
C GLU A 186 -27.80 -41.99 9.42
N ILE A 187 -27.79 -41.30 10.57
CA ILE A 187 -27.51 -39.85 10.65
C ILE A 187 -26.07 -39.54 10.24
N SER A 188 -25.07 -40.30 10.72
CA SER A 188 -23.66 -40.14 10.32
C SER A 188 -23.50 -40.38 8.81
N GLU A 189 -24.17 -41.37 8.25
CA GLU A 189 -24.07 -41.66 6.82
C GLU A 189 -24.81 -40.64 5.96
N GLN A 190 -25.94 -40.10 6.43
CA GLN A 190 -26.59 -38.95 5.80
C GLN A 190 -25.70 -37.71 5.85
N LEU A 191 -25.01 -37.45 6.97
CA LEU A 191 -24.06 -36.36 7.10
C LEU A 191 -22.82 -36.55 6.22
N LYS A 192 -22.30 -37.77 6.08
CA LYS A 192 -21.22 -38.14 5.14
C LYS A 192 -21.64 -38.02 3.67
N ARG A 193 -22.92 -38.21 3.36
CA ARG A 193 -23.46 -37.95 2.01
C ARG A 193 -23.67 -36.46 1.74
N LEU A 194 -23.87 -35.66 2.80
CA LEU A 194 -23.89 -34.21 2.75
C LEU A 194 -22.46 -33.63 2.69
N GLU A 195 -21.46 -34.31 3.25
CA GLU A 195 -20.06 -34.12 2.89
C GLU A 195 -19.89 -34.47 1.40
N MET A 196 -19.89 -33.43 0.56
CA MET A 196 -19.67 -33.61 -0.87
C MET A 196 -18.39 -34.42 -1.11
N PRO A 197 -18.39 -35.37 -2.07
CA PRO A 197 -17.17 -36.09 -2.45
C PRO A 197 -16.05 -35.09 -2.74
N GLU A 198 -14.82 -35.38 -2.29
CA GLU A 198 -13.67 -34.50 -2.55
C GLU A 198 -13.49 -34.17 -4.05
N SER A 199 -13.93 -35.06 -4.93
CA SER A 199 -13.92 -34.87 -6.39
C SER A 199 -14.89 -33.78 -6.87
N TRP A 200 -16.02 -33.59 -6.18
CA TRP A 200 -16.97 -32.51 -6.42
C TRP A 200 -16.50 -31.19 -5.82
N LEU A 201 -15.86 -31.23 -4.64
CA LEU A 201 -15.17 -30.07 -4.08
C LEU A 201 -14.03 -29.61 -4.99
N LYS A 202 -13.17 -30.54 -5.46
CA LYS A 202 -12.11 -30.23 -6.43
C LYS A 202 -12.67 -29.70 -7.75
N LYS A 203 -13.71 -30.33 -8.33
CA LYS A 203 -14.37 -29.81 -9.54
C LYS A 203 -15.06 -28.46 -9.32
N GLY A 204 -15.62 -28.22 -8.15
CA GLY A 204 -16.20 -26.93 -7.76
C GLY A 204 -15.12 -25.85 -7.62
N LEU A 205 -14.04 -26.15 -6.92
CA LEU A 205 -12.88 -25.27 -6.74
C LEU A 205 -12.13 -25.01 -8.07
N GLU A 206 -12.07 -25.99 -8.98
CA GLU A 206 -11.55 -25.87 -10.34
C GLU A 206 -12.45 -25.01 -11.23
N LYS A 207 -13.77 -25.24 -11.21
CA LYS A 207 -14.74 -24.40 -11.94
C LYS A 207 -14.79 -22.97 -11.42
N MET A 208 -14.49 -22.76 -10.13
CA MET A 208 -14.38 -21.45 -9.49
C MET A 208 -12.96 -20.83 -9.56
N GLY A 209 -12.02 -21.47 -10.28
CA GLY A 209 -10.70 -20.91 -10.58
C GLY A 209 -9.67 -20.89 -9.44
N ILE A 210 -9.95 -21.54 -8.32
CA ILE A 210 -9.11 -21.51 -7.10
C ILE A 210 -7.91 -22.47 -7.24
N ILE A 211 -8.05 -23.57 -7.99
CA ILE A 211 -6.98 -24.54 -8.23
C ILE A 211 -6.64 -24.55 -9.73
N LYS A 212 -5.48 -24.02 -10.11
CA LYS A 212 -4.92 -24.22 -11.46
C LYS A 212 -4.20 -25.56 -11.51
N ILE A 213 -4.83 -26.59 -12.05
CA ILE A 213 -4.10 -27.80 -12.45
C ILE A 213 -3.18 -27.40 -13.62
N LYS A 214 -1.86 -27.52 -13.42
CA LYS A 214 -0.89 -27.54 -14.53
C LYS A 214 -1.29 -28.69 -15.45
N ARG A 215 -1.93 -28.38 -16.59
CA ARG A 215 -2.11 -29.35 -17.68
C ARG A 215 -0.72 -29.85 -18.07
N ARG A 216 -0.44 -31.12 -17.83
CA ARG A 216 0.71 -31.79 -18.47
C ARG A 216 0.44 -31.76 -19.96
N ALA A 217 1.28 -31.01 -20.68
CA ALA A 217 1.36 -31.08 -22.12
C ALA A 217 1.68 -32.53 -22.54
N ARG A 218 0.87 -33.05 -23.46
CA ARG A 218 1.23 -34.16 -24.34
C ARG A 218 1.15 -33.61 -25.76
#